data_AF-A0A2T6IDE2-F1
#
_entry.id   AF-A0A2T6IDE2-F1
#
_cell.length_a   1.000
_cell.length_b   1.000
_cell.length_c   1.000
_cell.angle_alpha   90.00
_cell.angle_beta   90.00
_cell.angle_gamma   90.00
#
_symmetry.space_group_name_H-M   'P 1'
#
loop_
_entity.id
_entity.type
_entity.pdbx_description
1 polymer ?
#
loop_
_entity_poly.entity_id
_entity_poly.type
_entity_poly.pdbx_seq_one_letter_code
_entity_poly.pdbx_strand_id
1 'polypeptide(L)'
;RIQQSLLRRAVKSPGKLVELDTGVASPVFARSFGFVPVVPGLMWKESEVGSNVGVTFVHILKPEVTPYGNLNNNVMMYTVAPCGAAPDTTYSLAYKTTIAGVIGAAAAYNDTPAGQQYPVQGLRLPLLGGGIFRRNRSLESIGRANAEGTSLAITRYGPNFELQYMYDPSNAALHGLQEAESTYLASMLD
;
A
#
# COMPACT_ATOMS: atom_id res chain seq x y z
N ARG A 1 -5.80 -1.80 -18.08
CA ARG A 1 -4.69 -1.85 -19.07
C ARG A 1 -3.38 -1.24 -18.54
N ILE A 2 -3.33 0.05 -18.15
CA ILE A 2 -2.09 0.71 -17.67
C ILE A 2 -1.44 -0.06 -16.50
N GLN A 3 -2.21 -0.32 -15.43
CA GLN A 3 -1.70 -1.04 -14.26
C GLN A 3 -1.26 -2.49 -14.58
N GLN A 4 -1.89 -3.16 -15.56
CA GLN A 4 -1.43 -4.48 -16.00
C GLN A 4 -0.06 -4.40 -16.70
N SER A 5 0.18 -3.36 -17.52
CA SER A 5 1.49 -3.12 -18.13
C SER A 5 2.55 -2.78 -17.07
N LEU A 6 2.20 -1.94 -16.09
CA LEU A 6 3.08 -1.60 -14.97
C LEU A 6 3.40 -2.83 -14.12
N LEU A 7 2.44 -3.68 -13.80
CA LEU A 7 2.66 -4.92 -13.06
C LEU A 7 3.65 -5.83 -13.81
N ARG A 8 3.46 -6.03 -15.12
CA ARG A 8 4.39 -6.82 -15.95
C ARG A 8 5.81 -6.26 -15.91
N ARG A 9 5.97 -4.95 -15.81
CA ARG A 9 7.27 -4.28 -15.69
C ARG A 9 7.84 -4.43 -14.27
N ALA A 10 7.03 -4.22 -13.25
CA ALA A 10 7.42 -4.29 -11.84
C ALA A 10 7.87 -5.71 -11.45
N VAL A 11 7.21 -6.75 -11.94
CA VAL A 11 7.57 -8.16 -11.70
C VAL A 11 8.95 -8.51 -12.28
N LYS A 12 9.42 -7.81 -13.33
CA LYS A 12 10.78 -7.98 -13.86
C LYS A 12 11.86 -7.27 -13.04
N SER A 13 11.47 -6.44 -12.08
CA SER A 13 12.38 -5.68 -11.22
C SER A 13 11.80 -5.52 -9.81
N PRO A 14 11.56 -6.63 -9.09
CA PRO A 14 10.96 -6.59 -7.76
C PRO A 14 11.83 -5.76 -6.81
N GLY A 15 11.18 -5.01 -5.93
CA GLY A 15 11.83 -4.07 -5.01
C GLY A 15 12.26 -2.74 -5.65
N LYS A 16 11.97 -2.51 -6.94
CA LYS A 16 12.23 -1.23 -7.61
C LYS A 16 10.94 -0.58 -8.10
N LEU A 17 10.85 0.74 -7.96
CA LEU A 17 9.76 1.52 -8.55
C LEU A 17 9.99 1.62 -10.06
N VAL A 18 9.04 1.12 -10.85
CA VAL A 18 9.07 1.22 -12.31
C VAL A 18 8.10 2.29 -12.78
N GLU A 19 8.44 2.95 -13.88
CA GLU A 19 7.63 4.02 -14.44
C GLU A 19 7.04 3.62 -15.80
N LEU A 20 5.90 4.20 -16.13
CA LEU A 20 5.36 4.28 -17.48
C LEU A 20 4.93 5.73 -17.75
N ASP A 21 5.41 6.30 -18.86
CA ASP A 21 4.87 7.57 -19.35
C ASP A 21 3.46 7.32 -19.88
N THR A 22 2.46 7.91 -19.21
CA THR A 22 1.05 7.77 -19.55
C THR A 22 0.44 9.06 -20.07
N GLY A 23 1.17 10.18 -20.06
CA GLY A 23 0.62 11.51 -20.26
C GLY A 23 0.02 11.73 -21.64
N VAL A 24 0.60 11.10 -22.67
CA VAL A 24 0.16 11.27 -24.07
C VAL A 24 -1.12 10.48 -24.38
N ALA A 25 -1.30 9.28 -23.82
CA ALA A 25 -2.37 8.37 -24.21
C ALA A 25 -3.48 8.18 -23.17
N SER A 26 -3.23 8.53 -21.90
CA SER A 26 -4.21 8.35 -20.83
C SER A 26 -5.11 9.59 -20.71
N PRO A 27 -6.44 9.44 -20.65
CA PRO A 27 -7.33 10.57 -20.36
C PRO A 27 -7.26 11.02 -18.89
N VAL A 28 -6.66 10.23 -17.99
CA VAL A 28 -6.72 10.45 -16.53
C VAL A 28 -5.34 10.65 -15.90
N PHE A 29 -4.32 9.94 -16.38
CA PHE A 29 -3.02 9.87 -15.70
C PHE A 29 -1.95 10.64 -16.47
N ALA A 30 -1.32 11.61 -15.81
CA ALA A 30 -0.16 12.33 -16.32
C ALA A 30 1.08 11.42 -16.33
N ARG A 31 1.30 10.68 -15.23
CA ARG A 31 2.41 9.74 -15.07
C ARG A 31 2.01 8.61 -14.14
N SER A 32 2.53 7.41 -14.38
CA SER A 32 2.15 6.23 -13.60
C SER A 32 3.36 5.38 -13.22
N PHE A 33 3.36 4.87 -12.00
CA PHE A 33 4.41 4.05 -11.43
C PHE A 33 3.84 2.74 -10.87
N GLY A 34 4.68 1.72 -10.80
CA GLY A 34 4.35 0.43 -10.21
C GLY A 34 5.48 -0.10 -9.35
N PHE A 35 5.12 -0.81 -8.28
CA PHE A 35 6.04 -1.40 -7.34
C PHE A 35 5.50 -2.74 -6.86
N VAL A 36 6.38 -3.75 -6.79
CA VAL A 36 6.10 -5.01 -6.10
C VAL A 36 7.28 -5.27 -5.15
N PRO A 37 7.06 -5.48 -3.84
CA PRO A 37 8.15 -5.81 -2.92
C PRO A 37 8.81 -7.15 -3.28
N VAL A 38 7.97 -8.12 -3.66
CA VAL A 38 8.33 -9.44 -4.18
C VAL A 38 7.36 -9.80 -5.31
N VAL A 39 7.72 -10.75 -6.15
CA VAL A 39 6.84 -11.22 -7.23
C VAL A 39 5.57 -11.86 -6.62
N PRO A 40 4.35 -11.38 -6.95
CA PRO A 40 3.11 -12.00 -6.49
C PRO A 40 3.04 -13.48 -6.89
N GLY A 41 2.61 -14.34 -5.97
CA GLY A 41 2.52 -15.78 -6.19
C GLY A 41 3.83 -16.55 -5.96
N LEU A 42 4.94 -15.87 -5.68
CA LEU A 42 6.23 -16.54 -5.40
C LEU A 42 6.31 -17.06 -3.96
N MET A 43 5.90 -16.24 -2.99
CA MET A 43 6.01 -16.54 -1.55
C MET A 43 4.70 -17.04 -0.92
N TRP A 44 3.64 -17.11 -1.72
CA TRP A 44 2.31 -17.56 -1.32
C TRP A 44 1.57 -18.13 -2.52
N LYS A 45 0.51 -18.91 -2.27
CA LYS A 45 -0.35 -19.41 -3.35
C LYS A 45 -1.39 -18.36 -3.73
N GLU A 46 -1.44 -17.96 -4.99
CA GLU A 46 -2.47 -17.03 -5.48
C GLU A 46 -3.90 -17.58 -5.30
N SER A 47 -4.08 -18.90 -5.31
CA SER A 47 -5.37 -19.53 -5.04
C SER A 47 -5.91 -19.28 -3.63
N GLU A 48 -5.03 -18.93 -2.68
CA GLU A 48 -5.39 -18.67 -1.28
C GLU A 48 -5.58 -17.17 -1.04
N VAL A 49 -4.57 -16.36 -1.39
CA VAL A 49 -4.58 -14.91 -1.10
C VAL A 49 -5.17 -14.06 -2.22
N GLY A 50 -5.38 -14.61 -3.41
CA GLY A 50 -5.76 -13.87 -4.61
C GLY A 50 -4.57 -13.51 -5.50
N SER A 51 -4.83 -13.23 -6.78
CA SER A 51 -3.80 -12.86 -7.74
C SER A 51 -3.31 -11.43 -7.55
N ASN A 52 -2.04 -11.19 -7.89
CA ASN A 52 -1.40 -9.88 -7.91
C ASN A 52 -1.30 -9.17 -6.54
N VAL A 53 -1.54 -9.88 -5.43
CA VAL A 53 -1.43 -9.32 -4.07
C VAL A 53 -0.07 -8.65 -3.85
N GLY A 54 -0.07 -7.53 -3.14
CA GLY A 54 1.13 -6.79 -2.77
C GLY A 54 1.65 -5.82 -3.84
N VAL A 55 1.08 -5.82 -5.06
CA VAL A 55 1.38 -4.74 -6.02
C VAL A 55 0.81 -3.41 -5.53
N THR A 56 1.60 -2.36 -5.69
CA THR A 56 1.17 -0.99 -5.45
C THR A 56 1.50 -0.12 -6.66
N PHE A 57 0.57 0.74 -7.05
CA PHE A 57 0.74 1.72 -8.10
C PHE A 57 0.61 3.13 -7.54
N VAL A 58 1.39 4.05 -8.09
CA VAL A 58 1.32 5.50 -7.80
C VAL A 58 0.97 6.20 -9.11
N HIS A 59 -0.02 7.08 -9.09
CA HIS A 59 -0.45 7.81 -10.28
C HIS A 59 -0.49 9.31 -9.98
N ILE A 60 0.15 10.08 -10.85
CA ILE A 60 -0.09 11.53 -10.93
C ILE A 60 -1.28 11.74 -11.86
N LEU A 61 -2.34 12.31 -11.33
CA LEU A 61 -3.58 12.67 -12.00
C LEU A 61 -3.36 13.89 -12.89
N LYS A 62 -4.04 13.91 -14.04
CA LYS A 62 -4.10 15.10 -14.89
C LYS A 62 -4.97 16.20 -14.24
N PRO A 63 -4.70 17.49 -14.52
CA PRO A 63 -5.44 18.60 -13.90
C PRO A 63 -6.97 18.48 -14.03
N GLU A 64 -7.46 17.99 -15.18
CA GLU A 64 -8.89 17.91 -15.49
C GLU A 64 -9.64 16.89 -14.62
N VAL A 65 -8.92 15.98 -13.97
CA VAL A 65 -9.46 14.92 -13.10
C VAL A 65 -8.94 15.01 -11.68
N THR A 66 -8.15 16.04 -11.35
CA THR A 66 -7.64 16.27 -10.01
C THR A 66 -8.77 16.74 -9.09
N PRO A 67 -9.06 16.03 -7.99
CA PRO A 67 -10.16 16.39 -7.09
C PRO A 67 -10.04 17.83 -6.60
N TYR A 68 -11.15 18.57 -6.72
CA TYR A 68 -11.27 19.99 -6.35
C TYR A 68 -10.32 20.93 -7.13
N GLY A 69 -9.70 20.47 -8.22
CA GLY A 69 -8.74 21.26 -8.99
C GLY A 69 -7.49 21.66 -8.19
N ASN A 70 -7.20 20.98 -7.07
CA ASN A 70 -6.11 21.33 -6.17
C ASN A 70 -4.91 20.41 -6.40
N LEU A 71 -3.73 20.98 -6.71
CA LEU A 71 -2.51 20.22 -6.96
C LEU A 71 -2.11 19.30 -5.80
N ASN A 72 -2.47 19.61 -4.55
CA ASN A 72 -2.20 18.74 -3.41
C ASN A 72 -3.01 17.42 -3.43
N ASN A 73 -4.02 17.31 -4.31
CA ASN A 73 -4.83 16.11 -4.50
C ASN A 73 -4.46 15.34 -5.77
N ASN A 74 -3.36 15.69 -6.45
CA ASN A 74 -3.03 15.14 -7.76
C ASN A 74 -2.31 13.78 -7.72
N VAL A 75 -2.02 13.23 -6.54
CA VAL A 75 -1.42 11.89 -6.41
C VAL A 75 -2.44 10.92 -5.83
N MET A 76 -2.63 9.79 -6.49
CA MET A 76 -3.37 8.66 -5.94
C MET A 76 -2.52 7.39 -5.92
N MET A 77 -2.88 6.47 -5.03
CA MET A 77 -2.29 5.15 -4.99
C MET A 77 -3.36 4.07 -5.14
N TYR A 78 -2.95 2.91 -5.65
CA TYR A 78 -3.79 1.73 -5.76
C TYR A 78 -2.99 0.52 -5.29
N THR A 79 -3.56 -0.32 -4.44
CA THR A 79 -2.90 -1.52 -3.92
C THR A 79 -3.84 -2.71 -3.89
N VAL A 80 -3.29 -3.92 -3.93
CA VAL A 80 -4.07 -5.18 -3.91
C VAL A 80 -3.76 -5.93 -2.62
N ALA A 81 -4.72 -5.92 -1.70
CA ALA A 81 -4.63 -6.62 -0.41
C ALA A 81 -4.92 -8.12 -0.53
N PRO A 82 -4.41 -8.96 0.39
CA PRO A 82 -4.73 -10.39 0.42
C PRO A 82 -6.19 -10.67 0.78
N CYS A 83 -6.72 -11.76 0.23
CA CYS A 83 -8.01 -12.35 0.59
C CYS A 83 -7.98 -12.91 2.01
N GLY A 84 -8.97 -12.54 2.83
CA GLY A 84 -9.08 -12.97 4.22
C GLY A 84 -9.37 -14.46 4.42
N ALA A 85 -9.76 -15.20 3.37
CA ALA A 85 -9.91 -16.66 3.45
C ALA A 85 -8.58 -17.43 3.39
N ALA A 86 -7.46 -16.75 3.11
CA ALA A 86 -6.15 -17.38 3.22
C ALA A 86 -5.85 -17.79 4.69
N PRO A 87 -5.08 -18.87 4.92
CA PRO A 87 -4.60 -19.23 6.25
C PRO A 87 -3.81 -18.10 6.93
N ASP A 88 -3.83 -18.03 8.26
CA ASP A 88 -3.28 -16.90 9.02
C ASP A 88 -1.81 -16.61 8.74
N THR A 89 -0.98 -17.64 8.61
CA THR A 89 0.46 -17.49 8.31
C THR A 89 0.68 -16.85 6.94
N THR A 90 0.02 -17.38 5.91
CA THR A 90 0.08 -16.85 4.54
C THR A 90 -0.53 -15.45 4.45
N TYR A 91 -1.64 -15.21 5.14
CA TYR A 91 -2.31 -13.91 5.20
C TYR A 91 -1.41 -12.86 5.84
N SER A 92 -0.83 -13.14 7.00
CA SER A 92 0.08 -12.24 7.71
C SER A 92 1.29 -11.87 6.84
N LEU A 93 1.93 -12.86 6.20
CA LEU A 93 3.04 -12.61 5.28
C LEU A 93 2.64 -11.72 4.10
N ALA A 94 1.53 -12.05 3.44
CA ALA A 94 1.04 -11.29 2.28
C ALA A 94 0.58 -9.87 2.67
N TYR A 95 -0.01 -9.70 3.85
CA TYR A 95 -0.46 -8.41 4.35
C TYR A 95 0.72 -7.50 4.68
N LYS A 96 1.70 -7.99 5.45
CA LYS A 96 2.94 -7.25 5.74
C LYS A 96 3.68 -6.84 4.46
N THR A 97 3.73 -7.75 3.50
CA THR A 97 4.29 -7.46 2.18
C THR A 97 3.51 -6.37 1.45
N THR A 98 2.17 -6.39 1.50
CA THR A 98 1.33 -5.35 0.90
C THR A 98 1.59 -3.98 1.53
N ILE A 99 1.68 -3.89 2.86
CA ILE A 99 1.99 -2.63 3.54
C ILE A 99 3.40 -2.11 3.19
N ALA A 100 4.38 -3.00 3.12
CA ALA A 100 5.72 -2.66 2.62
C ALA A 100 5.67 -2.15 1.17
N GLY A 101 4.77 -2.70 0.34
CA GLY A 101 4.49 -2.21 -1.01
C GLY A 101 3.95 -0.79 -1.04
N VAL A 102 3.02 -0.47 -0.15
CA VAL A 102 2.42 0.86 -0.04
C VAL A 102 3.47 1.89 0.42
N ILE A 103 4.12 1.66 1.56
CA ILE A 103 5.07 2.61 2.11
C ILE A 103 6.31 2.72 1.21
N GLY A 104 6.83 1.59 0.73
CA GLY A 104 8.00 1.55 -0.14
C GLY A 104 7.77 2.24 -1.48
N ALA A 105 6.57 2.11 -2.08
CA ALA A 105 6.24 2.80 -3.32
C ALA A 105 6.16 4.31 -3.14
N ALA A 106 5.55 4.79 -2.05
CA ALA A 106 5.44 6.22 -1.75
C ALA A 106 6.81 6.84 -1.43
N ALA A 107 7.63 6.15 -0.63
CA ALA A 107 9.00 6.59 -0.32
C ALA A 107 9.85 6.66 -1.60
N ALA A 108 9.89 5.58 -2.39
CA ALA A 108 10.64 5.55 -3.64
C ALA A 108 10.11 6.55 -4.67
N TYR A 109 8.80 6.85 -4.66
CA TYR A 109 8.22 7.88 -5.53
C TYR A 109 8.73 9.27 -5.16
N ASN A 110 8.80 9.61 -3.87
CA ASN A 110 9.30 10.90 -3.41
C ASN A 110 10.76 11.14 -3.83
N ASP A 111 11.56 10.09 -4.00
CA ASP A 111 12.95 10.19 -4.50
C ASP A 111 13.05 10.41 -6.02
N THR A 112 11.94 10.33 -6.77
CA THR A 112 11.94 10.59 -8.22
C THR A 112 11.86 12.08 -8.54
N PRO A 113 12.28 12.54 -9.74
CA PRO A 113 12.07 13.93 -10.16
C PRO A 113 10.61 14.39 -10.09
N ALA A 114 9.66 13.49 -10.36
CA ALA A 114 8.24 13.79 -10.26
C ALA A 114 7.78 13.94 -8.81
N GLY A 115 8.30 13.12 -7.90
CA GLY A 115 8.04 13.23 -6.46
C GLY A 115 8.69 14.45 -5.81
N GLN A 116 9.81 14.95 -6.35
CA GLN A 116 10.38 16.23 -5.91
C GLN A 116 9.47 17.41 -6.29
N GLN A 117 8.76 17.32 -7.42
CA GLN A 117 7.78 18.34 -7.84
C GLN A 117 6.43 18.21 -7.12
N TYR A 118 5.98 16.98 -6.89
CA TYR A 118 4.70 16.66 -6.25
C TYR A 118 4.92 15.65 -5.11
N PRO A 119 5.51 16.10 -3.98
CA PRO A 119 5.85 15.20 -2.88
C PRO A 119 4.60 14.68 -2.19
N VAL A 120 4.58 13.36 -1.93
CA VAL A 120 3.59 12.77 -1.03
C VAL A 120 3.99 13.13 0.39
N GLN A 121 3.15 13.95 1.04
CA GLN A 121 3.33 14.42 2.42
C GLN A 121 2.48 13.64 3.42
N GLY A 122 1.46 12.92 2.96
CA GLY A 122 0.61 12.07 3.80
C GLY A 122 -0.05 10.97 2.99
N LEU A 123 -0.27 9.80 3.60
CA LEU A 123 -1.03 8.70 3.03
C LEU A 123 -2.37 8.55 3.77
N ARG A 124 -3.47 8.66 3.02
CA ARG A 124 -4.82 8.35 3.53
C ARG A 124 -5.19 6.92 3.19
N LEU A 125 -5.31 6.08 4.21
CA LEU A 125 -5.42 4.63 4.11
C LEU A 125 -6.79 4.14 4.60
N PRO A 126 -7.45 3.19 3.90
CA PRO A 126 -8.44 2.33 4.54
C PRO A 126 -7.74 1.30 5.43
N LEU A 127 -8.51 0.52 6.20
CA LEU A 127 -8.04 -0.79 6.62
C LEU A 127 -8.04 -1.72 5.40
N LEU A 128 -6.86 -1.90 4.79
CA LEU A 128 -6.68 -2.73 3.60
C LEU A 128 -7.20 -4.15 3.84
N GLY A 129 -7.84 -4.74 2.83
CA GLY A 129 -8.48 -6.05 2.98
C GLY A 129 -9.71 -6.10 3.90
N GLY A 130 -10.06 -5.03 4.63
CA GLY A 130 -11.17 -4.98 5.59
C GLY A 130 -12.58 -4.87 4.98
N GLY A 131 -12.68 -4.61 3.67
CA GLY A 131 -13.94 -4.63 2.93
C GLY A 131 -14.34 -6.05 2.51
N ILE A 132 -14.88 -6.20 1.28
CA ILE A 132 -15.30 -7.50 0.73
C ILE A 132 -14.17 -8.55 0.69
N PHE A 133 -12.91 -8.09 0.64
CA PHE A 133 -11.73 -8.95 0.62
C PHE A 133 -11.55 -9.75 1.92
N ARG A 134 -12.09 -9.30 3.06
CA ARG A 134 -11.93 -10.02 4.34
C ARG A 134 -12.65 -11.35 4.35
N ARG A 135 -13.71 -11.50 3.54
CA ARG A 135 -14.64 -12.64 3.63
C ARG A 135 -15.10 -12.83 5.08
N ASN A 136 -14.72 -13.93 5.73
CA ASN A 136 -15.10 -14.25 7.10
C ASN A 136 -14.01 -13.91 8.14
N ARG A 137 -12.87 -13.33 7.72
CA ARG A 137 -11.80 -12.92 8.62
C ARG A 137 -12.25 -11.78 9.53
N SER A 138 -11.85 -11.85 10.80
CA SER A 138 -12.17 -10.82 11.80
C SER A 138 -11.39 -9.53 11.51
N LEU A 139 -12.04 -8.38 11.69
CA LEU A 139 -11.40 -7.08 11.54
C LEU A 139 -10.26 -6.88 12.56
N GLU A 140 -10.37 -7.48 13.75
CA GLU A 140 -9.30 -7.52 14.76
C GLU A 140 -8.00 -8.12 14.20
N SER A 141 -8.07 -9.30 13.56
CA SER A 141 -6.87 -9.95 13.01
C SER A 141 -6.22 -9.13 11.88
N ILE A 142 -7.04 -8.41 11.12
CA ILE A 142 -6.57 -7.51 10.05
C ILE A 142 -5.92 -6.26 10.66
N GLY A 143 -6.51 -5.69 11.70
CA GLY A 143 -5.94 -4.58 12.47
C GLY A 143 -4.56 -4.91 13.03
N ARG A 144 -4.38 -6.11 13.61
CA ARG A 144 -3.08 -6.60 14.09
C ARG A 144 -2.07 -6.75 12.95
N ALA A 145 -2.46 -7.40 11.85
CA ALA A 145 -1.58 -7.57 10.68
C ALA A 145 -1.18 -6.21 10.07
N ASN A 146 -2.10 -5.23 10.11
CA ASN A 146 -1.84 -3.86 9.69
C ASN A 146 -0.83 -3.17 10.59
N ALA A 147 -1.01 -3.19 11.90
CA ALA A 147 -0.08 -2.56 12.83
C ALA A 147 1.34 -3.14 12.71
N GLU A 148 1.46 -4.46 12.67
CA GLU A 148 2.76 -5.15 12.50
C GLU A 148 3.39 -4.79 11.14
N GLY A 149 2.61 -4.85 10.05
CA GLY A 149 3.09 -4.51 8.71
C GLY A 149 3.53 -3.06 8.58
N THR A 150 2.79 -2.13 9.20
CA THR A 150 3.10 -0.70 9.20
C THR A 150 4.39 -0.43 9.98
N SER A 151 4.54 -0.98 11.19
CA SER A 151 5.76 -0.83 11.99
C SER A 151 7.00 -1.29 11.21
N LEU A 152 6.97 -2.52 10.67
CA LEU A 152 8.08 -3.07 9.89
C LEU A 152 8.40 -2.24 8.64
N ALA A 153 7.38 -1.74 7.95
CA ALA A 153 7.57 -0.94 6.75
C ALA A 153 8.13 0.45 7.07
N ILE A 154 7.71 1.09 8.18
CA ILE A 154 8.30 2.35 8.65
C ILE A 154 9.77 2.14 9.04
N THR A 155 10.09 1.11 9.79
CA THR A 155 11.49 0.77 10.15
C THR A 155 12.36 0.58 8.90
N ARG A 156 11.81 -0.06 7.86
CA ARG A 156 12.55 -0.35 6.62
C ARG A 156 12.79 0.88 5.75
N TYR A 157 11.80 1.75 5.61
CA TYR A 157 11.81 2.82 4.61
C TYR A 157 11.98 4.23 5.19
N GLY A 158 11.80 4.42 6.50
CA GLY A 158 11.94 5.71 7.18
C GLY A 158 11.18 6.87 6.53
N PRO A 159 9.88 6.72 6.20
CA PRO A 159 9.14 7.74 5.46
C PRO A 159 8.96 9.03 6.28
N ASN A 160 9.02 10.18 5.59
CA ASN A 160 8.76 11.51 6.18
C ASN A 160 7.29 11.94 6.12
N PHE A 161 6.42 11.16 5.48
CA PHE A 161 5.00 11.47 5.34
C PHE A 161 4.19 10.94 6.54
N GLU A 162 3.09 11.62 6.85
CA GLU A 162 2.16 11.15 7.88
C GLU A 162 1.25 10.03 7.39
N LEU A 163 0.68 9.27 8.33
CA LEU A 163 -0.33 8.24 8.06
C LEU A 163 -1.69 8.69 8.62
N GLN A 164 -2.70 8.73 7.75
CA GLN A 164 -4.08 9.03 8.10
C GLN A 164 -4.94 7.79 7.84
N TYR A 165 -5.66 7.28 8.83
CA TYR A 165 -6.63 6.22 8.61
C TYR A 165 -8.03 6.81 8.38
N MET A 166 -8.70 6.34 7.33
CA MET A 166 -10.10 6.69 7.09
C MET A 166 -10.98 6.14 8.21
N TYR A 167 -12.09 6.83 8.49
CA TYR A 167 -13.06 6.38 9.49
C TYR A 167 -13.60 4.99 9.14
N ASP A 168 -13.57 4.11 10.13
CA ASP A 168 -14.17 2.77 10.11
C ASP A 168 -14.90 2.59 11.45
N PRO A 169 -16.22 2.31 11.47
CA PRO A 169 -16.99 2.19 12.71
C PRO A 169 -16.48 1.10 13.65
N SER A 170 -15.70 0.13 13.18
CA SER A 170 -15.10 -0.89 14.05
C SER A 170 -13.81 -0.44 14.74
N ASN A 171 -13.22 0.69 14.31
CA ASN A 171 -11.93 1.19 14.77
C ASN A 171 -10.78 0.17 14.68
N ALA A 172 -10.83 -0.80 13.76
CA ALA A 172 -9.90 -1.93 13.78
C ALA A 172 -8.43 -1.54 13.51
N ALA A 173 -8.17 -0.57 12.62
CA ALA A 173 -6.83 -0.04 12.42
C ALA A 173 -6.29 0.64 13.69
N LEU A 174 -7.13 1.42 14.38
CA LEU A 174 -6.79 2.09 15.63
C LEU A 174 -6.47 1.08 16.74
N HIS A 175 -7.35 0.09 16.96
CA HIS A 175 -7.15 -0.91 18.00
C HIS A 175 -5.87 -1.72 17.79
N GLY A 176 -5.56 -2.12 16.55
CA GLY A 176 -4.31 -2.83 16.25
C GLY A 176 -3.05 -2.01 16.58
N LEU A 177 -3.07 -0.70 16.29
CA LEU A 177 -1.96 0.20 16.63
C LEU A 177 -1.86 0.46 18.14
N GLN A 178 -2.99 0.59 18.85
CA GLN A 178 -3.00 0.76 20.31
C GLN A 178 -2.42 -0.46 21.05
N GLU A 179 -2.73 -1.67 20.58
CA GLU A 179 -2.18 -2.92 21.11
C GLU A 179 -0.66 -3.01 20.86
N ALA A 180 -0.22 -2.65 19.65
CA ALA A 180 1.20 -2.61 19.30
C ALA A 180 1.98 -1.57 20.12
N GLU A 181 1.43 -0.37 20.30
CA GLU A 181 2.03 0.70 21.11
C GLU A 181 2.19 0.27 22.57
N SER A 182 1.14 -0.34 23.15
CA SER A 182 1.18 -0.82 24.53
C SER A 182 2.26 -1.89 24.72
N THR A 183 2.40 -2.79 23.74
CA THR A 183 3.44 -3.83 23.72
C THR A 183 4.84 -3.22 23.62
N TYR A 184 5.01 -2.21 22.77
CA TYR A 184 6.28 -1.50 22.62
C TYR A 184 6.69 -0.80 23.92
N LEU A 185 5.77 -0.07 24.56
CA LEU A 185 6.03 0.59 25.85
C LEU A 185 6.40 -0.41 26.95
N ALA A 186 5.74 -1.57 27.00
CA ALA A 186 6.10 -2.63 27.94
C ALA A 186 7.51 -3.18 27.70
N SER A 187 7.91 -3.34 26.43
CA SER A 187 9.26 -3.84 26.07
C SER A 187 10.41 -2.90 26.44
N MET A 188 10.12 -1.64 26.79
CA MET A 188 11.09 -0.65 27.24
C MET A 188 11.29 -0.64 28.76
N LEU A 189 10.46 -1.39 29.51
CA LEU A 189 10.51 -1.48 30.97
C LEU A 189 11.26 -2.74 31.46
N ASP A 190 11.53 -3.69 30.56
CA ASP A 190 12.34 -4.90 30.79
C ASP A 190 13.81 -4.68 30.39
#